data_AF-A0A523GEK1-F1
#
_entry.id   AF-A0A523GEK1-F1
#
_cell.length_a   1.000
_cell.length_b   1.000
_cell.length_c   1.000
_cell.angle_alpha   90.00
_cell.angle_beta   90.00
_cell.angle_gamma   90.00
#
_symmetry.space_group_name_H-M   'P 1'
#
loop_
_entity.id
_entity.type
_entity.pdbx_description
1 polymer ?
#
loop_
_entity_poly.entity_id
_entity_poly.type
_entity_poly.pdbx_seq_one_letter_code
_entity_poly.pdbx_strand_id
1 'polypeptide(L)'
;MTQFIKDYGLVLLLIFVGVGGYLVLGEEREDILSSSLDALGRRLIAMVDDTDDRAKTADTFEEFKAKVAANEIAPEQLERIAANVLNLTSSGAKLSPEDADFVLGLTVERGASALPTPDLPTSIENPREMTPFVTEPSFTVHTWSQESSDEMGERLSTMVRFADKVREMSGPTGSDSDMAMSFQYIVDDGLKVVIDTGASHFLELSEIQVLAHEMERDRVVVWESNLRSARRKHVERLRLQSKRLEETRTFSGAISPRNMVKIRTFERLNRLQEGGVVLQVDSSFYRLRMDLIINEALKPIESGLEFIQRDEAKKEMQDEISDERSSS
;
A
#
# COMPACT_ATOMS: atom_id res chain seq x y z
N MET A 1 28.19 26.18 62.16
CA MET A 1 27.03 26.16 61.23
C MET A 1 27.42 26.41 59.77
N THR A 2 28.46 27.20 59.46
CA THR A 2 28.88 27.52 58.09
C THR A 2 29.55 26.38 57.31
N GLN A 3 30.12 25.37 57.99
CA GLN A 3 30.72 24.19 57.34
C GLN A 3 29.67 23.18 56.84
N PHE A 4 28.59 22.98 57.60
CA PHE A 4 27.49 22.08 57.21
C PHE A 4 26.80 22.55 55.91
N ILE A 5 26.66 23.86 55.69
CA ILE A 5 26.07 24.38 54.46
C ILE A 5 27.00 24.18 53.24
N LYS A 6 28.33 24.16 53.44
CA LYS A 6 29.28 23.90 52.35
C LYS A 6 29.29 22.44 51.92
N ASP A 7 29.25 21.52 52.87
CA ASP A 7 29.38 20.09 52.56
C ASP A 7 28.08 19.52 51.97
N TYR A 8 26.91 19.95 52.45
CA TYR A 8 25.63 19.50 51.92
C TYR A 8 25.16 20.29 50.69
N GLY A 9 25.60 21.54 50.53
CA GLY A 9 25.27 22.37 49.38
C GLY A 9 25.86 21.83 48.08
N LEU A 10 27.08 21.29 48.12
CA LEU A 10 27.72 20.66 46.96
C LEU A 10 26.99 19.40 46.51
N VAL A 11 26.56 18.56 47.46
CA VAL A 11 25.83 17.32 47.16
C VAL A 11 24.45 17.63 46.57
N LEU A 12 23.72 18.60 47.10
CA LEU A 12 22.44 19.03 46.55
C LEU A 12 22.59 19.63 45.14
N LEU A 13 23.66 20.39 44.89
CA LEU A 13 23.94 20.95 43.57
C LEU A 13 24.26 19.85 42.55
N LEU A 14 25.03 18.83 42.94
CA LEU A 14 25.31 17.68 42.08
C LEU A 14 24.05 16.85 41.78
N ILE A 15 23.14 16.69 42.75
CA ILE A 15 21.85 16.04 42.51
C ILE A 15 20.99 16.88 41.56
N PHE A 16 20.93 18.20 41.73
CA PHE A 16 20.19 19.09 40.82
C PHE A 16 20.77 19.11 39.41
N VAL A 17 22.10 19.09 39.26
CA VAL A 17 22.76 19.00 37.95
C VAL A 17 22.57 17.62 37.33
N GLY A 18 22.57 16.54 38.12
CA GLY A 18 22.30 15.19 37.66
C GLY A 18 20.85 15.01 37.20
N VAL A 19 19.88 15.48 37.99
CA VAL A 19 18.44 15.42 37.67
C VAL A 19 18.09 16.39 36.54
N GLY A 20 18.65 17.60 36.54
CA GLY A 20 18.47 18.57 35.47
C GLY A 20 19.10 18.10 34.15
N GLY A 21 20.30 17.50 34.22
CA GLY A 21 20.92 16.86 33.07
C GLY A 21 20.12 15.66 32.56
N TYR A 22 19.58 14.83 33.47
CA TYR A 22 18.72 13.70 33.11
C TYR A 22 17.39 14.12 32.47
N LEU A 23 16.78 15.21 32.94
CA LEU A 23 15.54 15.75 32.37
C LEU A 23 15.79 16.44 31.02
N VAL A 24 16.85 17.24 30.89
CA VAL A 24 17.18 17.92 29.63
C VAL A 24 17.68 16.93 28.56
N LEU A 25 18.44 15.91 28.93
CA LEU A 25 18.84 14.83 28.00
C LEU A 25 17.70 13.81 27.73
N GLY A 26 16.68 13.79 28.58
CA GLY A 26 15.48 12.97 28.38
C GLY A 26 14.50 13.56 27.36
N GLU A 27 14.47 14.89 27.23
CA GLU A 27 13.60 15.61 26.27
C GLU A 27 14.19 15.74 24.85
N GLU A 28 15.50 15.53 24.67
CA GLU A 28 16.18 15.61 23.36
C GLU A 28 16.44 14.26 22.67
N ARG A 29 15.92 13.15 23.22
CA ARG A 29 15.75 11.95 22.38
C ARG A 29 14.61 12.25 21.42
N GLU A 30 14.95 12.89 20.31
CA GLU A 30 14.10 12.99 19.13
C GLU A 30 13.53 11.58 18.90
N ASP A 31 12.21 11.45 19.08
CA ASP A 31 11.52 10.17 18.98
C ASP A 31 11.83 9.59 17.60
N ILE A 32 12.65 8.52 17.57
CA ILE A 32 13.17 7.92 16.33
C ILE A 32 12.00 7.53 15.43
N LEU A 33 10.88 7.12 16.03
CA LEU A 33 9.65 6.83 15.32
C LEU A 33 9.09 8.07 14.64
N SER A 34 8.96 9.18 15.37
CA SER A 34 8.47 10.46 14.81
C SER A 34 9.35 10.95 13.65
N SER A 35 10.67 10.91 13.81
CA SER A 35 11.61 11.34 12.75
C SER A 35 11.52 10.44 11.51
N SER A 36 11.35 9.13 11.71
CA SER A 36 11.15 8.16 10.62
C SER A 36 9.80 8.36 9.92
N LEU A 37 8.73 8.65 10.66
CA LEU A 37 7.42 9.00 10.12
C LEU A 37 7.50 10.28 9.28
N ASP A 38 8.20 11.30 9.74
CA ASP A 38 8.40 12.53 8.98
C ASP A 38 9.14 12.27 7.66
N ALA A 39 10.14 11.39 7.67
CA ALA A 39 10.84 10.98 6.46
C ALA A 39 9.92 10.26 5.47
N LEU A 40 9.03 9.37 5.96
CA LEU A 40 8.02 8.70 5.14
C LEU A 40 6.99 9.70 4.58
N GLY A 41 6.53 10.65 5.39
CA GLY A 41 5.59 11.69 4.99
C GLY A 41 6.14 12.57 3.88
N ARG A 42 7.38 13.05 4.04
CA ARG A 42 8.08 13.82 2.99
C ARG A 42 8.18 13.03 1.67
N ARG A 43 8.44 11.73 1.74
CA ARG A 43 8.49 10.87 0.54
C ARG A 43 7.13 10.71 -0.11
N LEU A 44 6.07 10.48 0.67
CA LEU A 44 4.70 10.39 0.17
C LEU A 44 4.27 11.68 -0.53
N ILE A 45 4.49 12.83 0.11
CA ILE A 45 4.17 14.15 -0.43
C ILE A 45 4.96 14.42 -1.72
N ALA A 46 6.25 14.03 -1.76
CA ALA A 46 7.10 14.24 -2.94
C ALA A 46 6.66 13.43 -4.17
N MET A 47 5.87 12.35 -4.01
CA MET A 47 5.31 11.58 -5.12
C MET A 47 4.08 12.22 -5.77
N VAL A 48 3.53 13.28 -5.16
CA VAL A 48 2.38 14.03 -5.70
C VAL A 48 2.89 15.19 -6.57
N ASP A 49 2.35 15.34 -7.77
CA ASP A 49 2.89 16.31 -8.76
C ASP A 49 2.42 17.75 -8.51
N ASP A 50 1.17 17.98 -8.13
CA ASP A 50 0.56 19.30 -7.96
C ASP A 50 0.80 19.88 -6.54
N THR A 51 1.09 21.17 -6.44
CA THR A 51 1.39 21.85 -5.17
C THR A 51 0.22 21.94 -4.21
N ASP A 52 -1.00 22.14 -4.72
CA ASP A 52 -2.20 22.23 -3.87
C ASP A 52 -2.56 20.84 -3.34
N ASP A 53 -2.38 19.83 -4.18
CA ASP A 53 -2.56 18.42 -3.89
C ASP A 53 -1.53 17.89 -2.86
N ARG A 54 -0.31 18.43 -2.87
CA ARG A 54 0.72 18.14 -1.85
C ARG A 54 0.31 18.62 -0.47
N ALA A 55 -0.32 19.79 -0.36
CA ALA A 55 -0.79 20.32 0.92
C ALA A 55 -1.85 19.40 1.52
N LYS A 56 -2.83 18.98 0.72
CA LYS A 56 -3.86 18.02 1.16
C LYS A 56 -3.27 16.68 1.61
N THR A 57 -2.26 16.18 0.88
CA THR A 57 -1.55 14.94 1.24
C THR A 57 -0.77 15.11 2.54
N ALA A 58 -0.17 16.28 2.76
CA ALA A 58 0.54 16.59 4.00
C ALA A 58 -0.42 16.62 5.21
N ASP A 59 -1.58 17.28 5.07
CA ASP A 59 -2.59 17.32 6.13
C ASP A 59 -3.07 15.91 6.50
N THR A 60 -3.36 15.08 5.49
CA THR A 60 -3.78 13.68 5.68
C THR A 60 -2.69 12.85 6.37
N PHE A 61 -1.41 13.12 6.07
CA PHE A 61 -0.30 12.44 6.71
C PHE A 61 -0.07 12.89 8.16
N GLU A 62 -0.29 14.17 8.48
CA GLU A 62 -0.24 14.67 9.86
C GLU A 62 -1.38 14.08 10.71
N GLU A 63 -2.59 13.95 10.15
CA GLU A 63 -3.68 13.21 10.80
C GLU A 63 -3.28 11.75 11.07
N PHE A 64 -2.62 11.09 10.11
CA PHE A 64 -2.09 9.74 10.30
C PHE A 64 -1.07 9.67 11.44
N LYS A 65 -0.11 10.61 11.52
CA LYS A 65 0.85 10.68 12.62
C LYS A 65 0.17 10.87 13.97
N ALA A 66 -0.85 11.72 14.04
CA ALA A 66 -1.63 11.93 15.27
C ALA A 66 -2.31 10.63 15.72
N LYS A 67 -2.85 9.84 14.79
CA LYS A 67 -3.43 8.50 15.09
C LYS A 67 -2.37 7.51 15.59
N VAL A 68 -1.15 7.52 15.03
CA VAL A 68 -0.04 6.69 15.53
C VAL A 68 0.33 7.10 16.97
N ALA A 69 0.48 8.39 17.24
CA ALA A 69 0.79 8.89 18.58
C ALA A 69 -0.31 8.59 19.60
N ALA A 70 -1.57 8.52 19.16
CA ALA A 70 -2.71 8.12 19.97
C ALA A 70 -2.86 6.59 20.14
N ASN A 71 -1.94 5.79 19.57
CA ASN A 71 -2.01 4.33 19.52
C ASN A 71 -3.29 3.77 18.87
N GLU A 72 -3.86 4.52 17.92
CA GLU A 72 -5.04 4.11 17.14
C GLU A 72 -4.65 3.24 15.93
N ILE A 73 -3.35 3.18 15.60
CA ILE A 73 -2.80 2.39 14.50
C ILE A 73 -2.06 1.18 15.08
N ALA A 74 -2.36 -0.01 14.59
CA ALA A 74 -1.62 -1.21 14.96
C ALA A 74 -0.19 -1.19 14.39
N PRO A 75 0.82 -1.76 15.08
CA PRO A 75 2.19 -1.84 14.57
C PRO A 75 2.28 -2.42 13.15
N GLU A 76 1.55 -3.49 12.85
CA GLU A 76 1.57 -4.15 11.55
C GLU A 76 0.95 -3.27 10.44
N GLN A 77 0.02 -2.38 10.81
CA GLN A 77 -0.55 -1.39 9.90
C GLN A 77 0.49 -0.30 9.58
N LEU A 78 1.20 0.20 10.59
CA LEU A 78 2.26 1.18 10.38
C LEU A 78 3.37 0.61 9.49
N GLU A 79 3.86 -0.60 9.78
CA GLU A 79 4.90 -1.26 8.97
C GLU A 79 4.47 -1.43 7.51
N ARG A 80 3.20 -1.74 7.28
CA ARG A 80 2.66 -1.90 5.92
C ARG A 80 2.57 -0.56 5.19
N ILE A 81 2.19 0.52 5.87
CA ILE A 81 2.23 1.86 5.28
C ILE A 81 3.67 2.23 4.93
N ALA A 82 4.61 1.99 5.84
CA ALA A 82 6.02 2.21 5.57
C ALA A 82 6.53 1.40 4.38
N ALA A 83 6.26 0.09 4.32
CA ALA A 83 6.61 -0.76 3.18
C ALA A 83 6.04 -0.21 1.87
N ASN A 84 4.77 0.20 1.87
CA ASN A 84 4.09 0.74 0.69
C ASN A 84 4.71 2.06 0.22
N VAL A 85 4.93 3.01 1.13
CA VAL A 85 5.58 4.29 0.81
C VAL A 85 6.98 4.07 0.29
N LEU A 86 7.76 3.18 0.91
CA LEU A 86 9.13 2.88 0.48
C LEU A 86 9.14 2.19 -0.89
N ASN A 87 8.27 1.21 -1.14
CA ASN A 87 8.14 0.55 -2.45
C ASN A 87 7.75 1.54 -3.56
N LEU A 88 6.73 2.37 -3.32
CA LEU A 88 6.28 3.39 -4.26
C LEU A 88 7.41 4.38 -4.58
N THR A 89 8.10 4.87 -3.55
CA THR A 89 9.24 5.79 -3.69
C THR A 89 10.36 5.14 -4.53
N SER A 90 10.69 3.88 -4.24
CA SER A 90 11.72 3.14 -4.96
C SER A 90 11.35 2.83 -6.41
N SER A 91 10.06 2.67 -6.71
CA SER A 91 9.57 2.47 -8.08
C SER A 91 9.50 3.76 -8.91
N GLY A 92 9.69 4.93 -8.29
CA GLY A 92 9.48 6.22 -8.93
C GLY A 92 8.02 6.51 -9.27
N ALA A 93 7.08 5.91 -8.53
CA ALA A 93 5.65 6.10 -8.76
C ALA A 93 5.25 7.56 -8.52
N LYS A 94 4.36 8.05 -9.37
CA LYS A 94 3.64 9.32 -9.17
C LYS A 94 2.23 9.01 -8.68
N LEU A 95 1.76 9.77 -7.71
CA LEU A 95 0.47 9.56 -7.05
C LEU A 95 -0.44 10.77 -7.28
N SER A 96 -1.73 10.50 -7.45
CA SER A 96 -2.75 11.54 -7.20
C SER A 96 -3.02 11.65 -5.69
N PRO A 97 -3.64 12.73 -5.19
CA PRO A 97 -4.06 12.81 -3.78
C PRO A 97 -4.89 11.61 -3.36
N GLU A 98 -5.81 11.17 -4.22
CA GLU A 98 -6.68 10.04 -3.90
C GLU A 98 -5.93 8.71 -3.87
N ASP A 99 -4.77 8.60 -4.53
CA ASP A 99 -3.89 7.45 -4.38
C ASP A 99 -3.14 7.50 -3.05
N ALA A 100 -2.65 8.67 -2.64
CA ALA A 100 -1.99 8.84 -1.35
C ALA A 100 -2.95 8.55 -0.19
N ASP A 101 -4.15 9.14 -0.23
CA ASP A 101 -5.25 8.87 0.72
C ASP A 101 -5.58 7.36 0.75
N PHE A 102 -5.54 6.71 -0.42
CA PHE A 102 -5.84 5.29 -0.53
C PHE A 102 -4.71 4.41 0.01
N VAL A 103 -3.44 4.78 -0.14
CA VAL A 103 -2.29 4.07 0.46
C VAL A 103 -2.36 4.11 1.98
N LEU A 104 -2.71 5.27 2.56
CA LEU A 104 -2.94 5.44 3.99
C LEU A 104 -4.18 4.65 4.44
N GLY A 105 -5.32 4.83 3.75
CA GLY A 105 -6.62 4.26 4.13
C GLY A 105 -6.79 2.76 3.90
N LEU A 106 -6.10 2.16 2.90
CA LEU A 106 -6.09 0.71 2.66
C LEU A 106 -5.65 -0.07 3.90
N THR A 107 -4.81 0.55 4.70
CA THR A 107 -4.11 -0.11 5.79
C THR A 107 -4.76 0.14 7.14
N VAL A 108 -5.34 1.33 7.36
CA VAL A 108 -5.92 1.72 8.66
C VAL A 108 -7.33 1.16 8.87
N GLU A 109 -8.23 1.25 7.88
CA GLU A 109 -9.66 1.04 8.14
C GLU A 109 -10.27 -0.16 7.42
N ARG A 110 -9.69 -0.63 6.32
CA ARG A 110 -10.48 -1.40 5.34
C ARG A 110 -10.16 -2.88 5.20
N GLY A 111 -8.99 -3.39 5.60
CA GLY A 111 -8.67 -4.83 5.55
C GLY A 111 -9.13 -5.55 4.25
N ALA A 112 -9.58 -6.80 4.34
CA ALA A 112 -10.18 -7.52 3.20
C ALA A 112 -11.49 -6.91 2.67
N SER A 113 -12.14 -6.05 3.47
CA SER A 113 -13.34 -5.29 3.10
C SER A 113 -13.05 -4.08 2.21
N ALA A 114 -11.76 -3.73 1.99
CA ALA A 114 -11.36 -2.65 1.07
C ALA A 114 -11.58 -3.00 -0.40
N LEU A 115 -11.63 -4.30 -0.72
CA LEU A 115 -11.85 -4.75 -2.07
C LEU A 115 -13.34 -4.61 -2.43
N PRO A 116 -13.66 -4.14 -3.64
CA PRO A 116 -15.04 -4.14 -4.10
C PRO A 116 -15.61 -5.56 -4.06
N THR A 117 -16.83 -5.73 -3.54
CA THR A 117 -17.54 -7.02 -3.53
C THR A 117 -18.34 -7.20 -4.82
N PRO A 118 -18.31 -8.39 -5.45
CA PRO A 118 -19.24 -8.72 -6.53
C PRO A 118 -20.68 -8.66 -6.02
N ASP A 119 -21.62 -8.22 -6.86
CA ASP A 119 -23.03 -8.25 -6.49
C ASP A 119 -23.54 -9.68 -6.79
N LEU A 120 -23.40 -10.58 -5.82
CA LEU A 120 -23.98 -11.92 -5.95
C LEU A 120 -25.52 -11.80 -5.98
N PRO A 121 -26.22 -12.53 -6.85
CA PRO A 121 -27.67 -12.52 -6.88
C PRO A 121 -28.20 -13.00 -5.53
N THR A 122 -28.91 -12.12 -4.83
CA THR A 122 -29.67 -12.40 -3.61
C THR A 122 -30.84 -13.33 -3.93
N SER A 123 -30.53 -14.61 -4.16
CA SER A 123 -31.52 -15.70 -4.23
C SER A 123 -31.09 -16.81 -3.28
N ILE A 124 -30.92 -16.42 -2.00
CA ILE A 124 -31.02 -17.35 -0.90
C ILE A 124 -32.28 -16.92 -0.14
N GLU A 125 -33.38 -17.62 -0.39
CA GLU A 125 -34.61 -17.58 0.39
C GLU A 125 -34.34 -18.10 1.80
N ASN A 126 -33.60 -17.33 2.60
CA ASN A 126 -33.58 -17.45 4.05
C ASN A 126 -33.08 -16.13 4.64
N PRO A 127 -33.97 -15.14 4.82
CA PRO A 127 -33.64 -13.91 5.54
C PRO A 127 -33.74 -14.21 7.03
N ARG A 128 -32.80 -14.99 7.55
CA ARG A 128 -32.51 -15.00 8.99
C ARG A 128 -31.11 -14.46 9.17
N GLU A 129 -31.07 -13.20 9.58
CA GLU A 129 -29.99 -12.63 10.38
C GLU A 129 -28.62 -12.54 9.67
N MET A 130 -28.60 -11.83 8.53
CA MET A 130 -27.42 -11.03 8.20
C MET A 130 -27.86 -9.56 8.19
N THR A 131 -28.07 -9.02 9.39
CA THR A 131 -27.90 -7.57 9.57
C THR A 131 -26.54 -7.22 8.97
N PRO A 132 -26.42 -6.21 8.09
CA PRO A 132 -25.12 -5.69 7.75
C PRO A 132 -24.46 -5.35 9.08
N PHE A 133 -23.37 -6.05 9.42
CA PHE A 133 -22.46 -5.58 10.43
C PHE A 133 -21.90 -4.27 9.87
N VAL A 134 -22.65 -3.18 10.09
CA VAL A 134 -22.06 -1.87 10.28
C VAL A 134 -21.35 -2.03 11.60
N THR A 135 -20.17 -2.65 11.55
CA THR A 135 -19.22 -2.54 12.63
C THR A 135 -18.91 -1.06 12.67
N GLU A 136 -19.52 -0.34 13.61
CA GLU A 136 -18.98 0.94 14.05
C GLU A 136 -17.47 0.72 14.21
N PRO A 137 -16.60 1.64 13.75
CA PRO A 137 -15.17 1.48 13.91
C PRO A 137 -14.89 1.29 15.39
N SER A 138 -14.69 0.05 15.80
CA SER A 138 -14.28 -0.27 17.16
C SER A 138 -12.85 0.19 17.22
N PHE A 139 -12.65 1.42 17.72
CA PHE A 139 -11.35 1.97 18.04
C PHE A 139 -10.73 1.04 19.08
N THR A 140 -9.99 0.06 18.58
CA THR A 140 -9.26 -0.87 19.42
C THR A 140 -7.96 -0.15 19.72
N VAL A 141 -7.87 0.43 20.91
CA VAL A 141 -6.61 1.05 21.35
C VAL A 141 -5.60 -0.08 21.48
N HIS A 142 -4.61 -0.09 20.58
CA HIS A 142 -3.51 -1.05 20.65
C HIS A 142 -2.57 -0.56 21.75
N THR A 143 -2.28 -1.37 22.77
CA THR A 143 -1.31 -0.97 23.79
C THR A 143 0.10 -1.23 23.27
N TRP A 144 0.77 -0.17 22.80
CA TRP A 144 2.19 -0.20 22.48
C TRP A 144 3.00 -0.23 23.78
N SER A 145 3.95 -1.16 23.90
CA SER A 145 5.00 -0.98 24.89
C SER A 145 5.99 0.06 24.36
N GLN A 146 6.62 0.82 25.27
CA GLN A 146 7.64 1.79 24.86
C GLN A 146 8.82 1.11 24.14
N GLU A 147 9.22 -0.08 24.60
CA GLU A 147 10.21 -0.93 23.94
C GLU A 147 9.81 -1.30 22.50
N SER A 148 8.53 -1.63 22.27
CA SER A 148 8.02 -1.92 20.92
C SER A 148 8.01 -0.69 20.02
N SER A 149 7.78 0.51 20.57
CA SER A 149 7.82 1.77 19.83
C SER A 149 9.25 2.11 19.41
N ASP A 150 10.20 1.95 20.32
CA ASP A 150 11.62 2.22 20.07
C ASP A 150 12.17 1.24 19.01
N GLU A 151 11.89 -0.06 19.14
CA GLU A 151 12.30 -1.07 18.15
C GLU A 151 11.71 -0.79 16.76
N MET A 152 10.43 -0.38 16.71
CA MET A 152 9.78 0.02 15.46
C MET A 152 10.45 1.24 14.84
N GLY A 153 10.75 2.26 15.65
CA GLY A 153 11.45 3.46 15.21
C GLY A 153 12.82 3.13 14.61
N GLU A 154 13.62 2.32 15.28
CA GLU A 154 14.94 1.87 14.80
C GLU A 154 14.85 1.09 13.48
N ARG A 155 13.86 0.19 13.38
CA ARG A 155 13.59 -0.59 12.16
C ARG A 155 13.21 0.30 10.99
N LEU A 156 12.28 1.23 11.19
CA LEU A 156 11.84 2.19 10.18
C LEU A 156 12.98 3.11 9.74
N SER A 157 13.75 3.63 10.70
CA SER A 157 14.93 4.46 10.44
C SER A 157 15.95 3.72 9.57
N THR A 158 16.20 2.44 9.88
CA THR A 158 17.10 1.59 9.09
C THR A 158 16.60 1.38 7.65
N MET A 159 15.30 1.15 7.47
CA MET A 159 14.68 0.99 6.14
C MET A 159 14.72 2.29 5.32
N VAL A 160 14.46 3.43 5.95
CA VAL A 160 14.56 4.75 5.31
C VAL A 160 15.99 5.03 4.88
N ARG A 161 16.97 4.77 5.76
CA ARG A 161 18.41 4.92 5.48
C ARG A 161 18.85 4.03 4.32
N PHE A 162 18.40 2.78 4.28
CA PHE A 162 18.64 1.87 3.16
C PHE A 162 18.05 2.43 1.87
N ALA A 163 16.79 2.87 1.88
CA ALA A 163 16.15 3.47 0.72
C ALA A 163 16.84 4.74 0.22
N ASP A 164 17.34 5.59 1.14
CA ASP A 164 18.08 6.80 0.79
C ASP A 164 19.42 6.47 0.14
N LYS A 165 20.17 5.54 0.71
CA LYS A 165 21.44 5.08 0.14
C LYS A 165 21.25 4.52 -1.25
N VAL A 166 20.28 3.61 -1.40
CA VAL A 166 19.89 3.03 -2.69
C VAL A 166 19.57 4.12 -3.72
N ARG A 167 18.78 5.12 -3.34
CA ARG A 167 18.41 6.25 -4.22
C ARG A 167 19.61 7.13 -4.61
N GLU A 168 20.49 7.43 -3.66
CA GLU A 168 21.70 8.23 -3.89
C GLU A 168 22.55 7.64 -5.03
N MET A 169 22.68 6.31 -5.09
CA MET A 169 23.49 5.63 -6.10
C MET A 169 22.77 5.48 -7.44
N SER A 170 21.43 5.43 -7.43
CA SER A 170 20.62 5.44 -8.65
C SER A 170 20.63 6.78 -9.39
N GLY A 171 21.09 7.85 -8.74
CA GLY A 171 21.09 9.20 -9.28
C GLY A 171 19.70 9.84 -9.36
N PRO A 172 19.63 11.13 -9.71
CA PRO A 172 18.40 11.93 -9.66
C PRO A 172 17.36 11.50 -10.70
N THR A 173 17.77 10.80 -11.76
CA THR A 173 16.84 10.29 -12.77
C THR A 173 16.09 9.05 -12.32
N GLY A 174 16.54 8.34 -11.26
CA GLY A 174 15.79 7.27 -10.58
C GLY A 174 15.20 6.15 -11.46
N SER A 175 15.52 6.14 -12.76
CA SER A 175 14.83 5.36 -13.78
C SER A 175 15.59 4.08 -14.11
N ASP A 176 16.54 3.67 -13.27
CA ASP A 176 17.12 2.35 -13.42
C ASP A 176 16.10 1.34 -12.86
N SER A 177 15.05 1.11 -13.66
CA SER A 177 13.92 0.25 -13.35
C SER A 177 14.39 -1.15 -12.91
N ASP A 178 15.58 -1.55 -13.34
CA ASP A 178 16.20 -2.81 -12.93
C ASP A 178 16.65 -2.80 -11.47
N MET A 179 17.14 -1.68 -10.94
CA MET A 179 17.51 -1.58 -9.53
C MET A 179 16.26 -1.54 -8.63
N ALA A 180 15.24 -0.79 -9.03
CA ALA A 180 13.94 -0.75 -8.35
C ALA A 180 13.28 -2.14 -8.28
N MET A 181 13.58 -3.04 -9.23
CA MET A 181 13.09 -4.43 -9.26
C MET A 181 13.94 -5.41 -8.44
N SER A 182 15.09 -4.97 -7.93
CA SER A 182 16.06 -5.83 -7.24
C SER A 182 15.87 -5.90 -5.73
N PHE A 183 14.94 -5.13 -5.18
CA PHE A 183 14.55 -5.23 -3.78
C PHE A 183 13.06 -4.89 -3.61
N GLN A 184 12.46 -5.30 -2.51
CA GLN A 184 11.07 -4.96 -2.17
C GLN A 184 10.89 -4.97 -0.65
N TYR A 185 10.19 -3.98 -0.11
CA TYR A 185 9.80 -3.98 1.29
C TYR A 185 8.54 -4.80 1.48
N ILE A 186 8.55 -5.72 2.45
CA ILE A 186 7.42 -6.60 2.79
C ILE A 186 7.15 -6.52 4.30
N VAL A 187 5.96 -6.97 4.70
CA VAL A 187 5.61 -7.17 6.11
C VAL A 187 5.38 -8.66 6.32
N ASP A 188 6.31 -9.30 7.01
CA ASP A 188 6.27 -10.73 7.36
C ASP A 188 6.95 -10.87 8.73
N ASP A 189 6.16 -10.92 9.81
CA ASP A 189 6.67 -10.82 11.19
C ASP A 189 7.61 -9.61 11.37
N GLY A 190 7.12 -8.45 10.94
CA GLY A 190 7.90 -7.22 10.90
C GLY A 190 8.15 -6.68 9.49
N LEU A 191 8.52 -5.40 9.41
CA LEU A 191 9.02 -4.77 8.20
C LEU A 191 10.38 -5.34 7.81
N LYS A 192 10.45 -5.92 6.62
CA LYS A 192 11.67 -6.52 6.06
C LYS A 192 11.90 -5.99 4.64
N VAL A 193 13.16 -6.03 4.20
CA VAL A 193 13.51 -5.85 2.78
C VAL A 193 13.92 -7.19 2.18
N VAL A 194 13.27 -7.57 1.09
CA VAL A 194 13.70 -8.69 0.26
C VAL A 194 14.68 -8.15 -0.77
N ILE A 195 15.86 -8.75 -0.90
CA ILE A 195 16.90 -8.34 -1.83
C ILE A 195 17.23 -9.49 -2.80
N ASP A 196 17.31 -9.15 -4.09
CA ASP A 196 17.69 -10.09 -5.13
C ASP A 196 19.19 -10.43 -5.05
N THR A 197 19.54 -11.70 -4.85
CA THR A 197 20.95 -12.12 -4.78
C THR A 197 21.70 -11.95 -6.11
N GLY A 198 20.97 -11.95 -7.24
CA GLY A 198 21.50 -11.70 -8.57
C GLY A 198 21.83 -10.24 -8.84
N ALA A 199 21.54 -9.34 -7.90
CA ALA A 199 21.85 -7.93 -8.01
C ALA A 199 23.21 -7.55 -7.39
N SER A 200 24.19 -8.46 -7.52
CA SER A 200 25.51 -8.40 -6.90
C SER A 200 26.25 -7.07 -7.12
N HIS A 201 26.12 -6.47 -8.30
CA HIS A 201 26.80 -5.22 -8.62
C HIS A 201 26.45 -4.05 -7.71
N PHE A 202 25.23 -3.97 -7.16
CA PHE A 202 24.91 -2.90 -6.21
C PHE A 202 25.42 -3.25 -4.81
N LEU A 203 25.34 -4.52 -4.42
CA LEU A 203 25.80 -5.01 -3.10
C LEU A 203 27.32 -4.95 -2.92
N GLU A 204 28.07 -4.89 -4.01
CA GLU A 204 29.53 -4.70 -4.01
C GLU A 204 29.96 -3.29 -3.54
N LEU A 205 29.02 -2.35 -3.44
CA LEU A 205 29.29 -1.03 -2.90
C LEU A 205 29.42 -1.10 -1.37
N SER A 206 30.58 -0.66 -0.85
CA SER A 206 30.96 -0.84 0.55
C SER A 206 29.93 -0.32 1.56
N GLU A 207 29.24 0.78 1.24
CA GLU A 207 28.25 1.37 2.15
C GLU A 207 26.97 0.54 2.24
N ILE A 208 26.48 0.01 1.10
CA ILE A 208 25.31 -0.88 1.10
C ILE A 208 25.66 -2.20 1.74
N GLN A 209 26.86 -2.73 1.47
CA GLN A 209 27.29 -4.00 2.04
C GLN A 209 27.28 -3.95 3.58
N VAL A 210 27.81 -2.86 4.16
CA VAL A 210 27.80 -2.64 5.61
C VAL A 210 26.36 -2.57 6.13
N LEU A 211 25.50 -1.82 5.45
CA LEU A 211 24.09 -1.66 5.86
C LEU A 211 23.30 -2.97 5.72
N ALA A 212 23.50 -3.72 4.63
CA ALA A 212 22.88 -5.02 4.43
C ALA A 212 23.31 -6.03 5.50
N HIS A 213 24.58 -5.98 5.94
CA HIS A 213 25.06 -6.82 7.02
C HIS A 213 24.50 -6.42 8.40
N GLU A 214 24.35 -5.12 8.65
CA GLU A 214 23.64 -4.60 9.84
C GLU A 214 22.19 -5.10 9.85
N MET A 215 21.48 -4.95 8.73
CA MET A 215 20.11 -5.40 8.56
C MET A 215 19.95 -6.93 8.64
N GLU A 216 20.94 -7.70 8.18
CA GLU A 216 20.97 -9.16 8.32
C GLU A 216 21.11 -9.58 9.79
N ARG A 217 22.00 -8.92 10.55
CA ARG A 217 22.13 -9.13 12.00
C ARG A 217 20.81 -8.86 12.72
N ASP A 218 20.12 -7.81 12.31
CA ASP A 218 18.87 -7.37 12.91
C ASP A 218 17.65 -8.15 12.34
N ARG A 219 17.88 -9.11 11.45
CA ARG A 219 16.87 -9.99 10.81
C ARG A 219 15.80 -9.26 9.99
N VAL A 220 16.16 -8.11 9.44
CA VAL A 220 15.27 -7.27 8.62
C VAL A 220 15.58 -7.37 7.11
N VAL A 221 16.48 -8.26 6.71
CA VAL A 221 16.78 -8.60 5.31
C VAL A 221 16.42 -10.05 5.00
N VAL A 222 15.84 -10.28 3.82
CA VAL A 222 15.59 -11.60 3.23
C VAL A 222 16.26 -11.65 1.87
N TRP A 223 17.05 -12.69 1.63
CA TRP A 223 17.75 -12.89 0.35
C TRP A 223 16.94 -13.83 -0.55
N GLU A 224 16.61 -13.38 -1.77
CA GLU A 224 15.88 -14.18 -2.76
C GLU A 224 16.59 -14.18 -4.12
N SER A 225 16.76 -15.34 -4.75
CA SER A 225 17.50 -15.42 -6.02
C SER A 225 16.70 -15.13 -7.28
N ASN A 226 15.38 -14.96 -7.15
CA ASN A 226 14.46 -14.83 -8.28
C ASN A 226 13.50 -13.64 -8.12
N LEU A 227 13.76 -12.74 -7.17
CA LEU A 227 12.89 -11.61 -6.85
C LEU A 227 12.62 -10.75 -8.08
N ARG A 228 13.66 -10.32 -8.80
CA ARG A 228 13.55 -9.47 -9.99
C ARG A 228 12.70 -10.13 -11.07
N SER A 229 12.91 -11.42 -11.30
CA SER A 229 12.14 -12.21 -12.27
C SER A 229 10.68 -12.38 -11.83
N ALA A 230 10.43 -12.63 -10.55
CA ALA A 230 9.10 -12.77 -9.99
C ALA A 230 8.33 -11.45 -10.05
N ARG A 231 8.97 -10.34 -9.69
CA ARG A 231 8.40 -8.99 -9.77
C ARG A 231 8.10 -8.57 -11.19
N ARG A 232 9.01 -8.80 -12.14
CA ARG A 232 8.77 -8.51 -13.56
C ARG A 232 7.54 -9.24 -14.09
N LYS A 233 7.42 -10.55 -13.81
CA LYS A 233 6.23 -11.35 -14.16
C LYS A 233 4.96 -10.86 -13.47
N HIS A 234 5.06 -10.42 -12.22
CA HIS A 234 3.93 -9.87 -11.48
C HIS A 234 3.42 -8.57 -12.09
N VAL A 235 4.32 -7.62 -12.37
CA VAL A 235 4.00 -6.32 -13.00
C VAL A 235 3.42 -6.53 -14.39
N GLU A 236 4.01 -7.43 -15.19
CA GLU A 236 3.48 -7.75 -16.53
C GLU A 236 2.06 -8.31 -16.48
N ARG A 237 1.76 -9.14 -15.47
CA ARG A 237 0.40 -9.63 -15.22
C ARG A 237 -0.55 -8.51 -14.84
N LEU A 238 -0.15 -7.61 -13.93
CA LEU A 238 -0.97 -6.47 -13.52
C LEU A 238 -1.28 -5.56 -14.71
N ARG A 239 -0.31 -5.30 -15.59
CA ARG A 239 -0.51 -4.52 -16.82
C ARG A 239 -1.52 -5.15 -17.75
N LEU A 240 -1.45 -6.47 -17.94
CA LEU A 240 -2.45 -7.21 -18.73
C LEU A 240 -3.84 -7.09 -18.10
N GLN A 241 -3.95 -7.15 -16.78
CA GLN A 241 -5.21 -6.99 -16.06
C GLN A 241 -5.77 -5.57 -16.19
N SER A 242 -4.92 -4.54 -16.04
CA SER A 242 -5.28 -3.14 -16.26
C SER A 242 -5.79 -2.92 -17.68
N LYS A 243 -5.14 -3.50 -18.69
CA LYS A 243 -5.60 -3.44 -20.08
C LYS A 243 -6.99 -4.07 -20.26
N ARG A 244 -7.26 -5.23 -19.63
CA ARG A 244 -8.59 -5.86 -19.67
C ARG A 244 -9.66 -5.01 -19.00
N LEU A 245 -9.32 -4.32 -17.89
CA LEU A 245 -10.25 -3.40 -17.22
C LEU A 245 -10.56 -2.18 -18.09
N GLU A 246 -9.56 -1.63 -18.77
CA GLU A 246 -9.70 -0.53 -19.72
C GLU A 246 -10.54 -0.93 -20.94
N GLU A 247 -10.30 -2.11 -21.51
CA GLU A 247 -11.12 -2.70 -22.58
C GLU A 247 -12.58 -2.87 -22.13
N THR A 248 -12.80 -3.39 -20.92
CA THR A 248 -14.15 -3.54 -20.34
C THR A 248 -14.84 -2.17 -20.18
N ARG A 249 -14.11 -1.16 -19.73
CA ARG A 249 -14.60 0.21 -19.56
C ARG A 249 -14.96 0.87 -20.90
N THR A 250 -14.14 0.68 -21.92
CA THR A 250 -14.36 1.27 -23.26
C THR A 250 -15.48 0.58 -24.03
N PHE A 251 -15.72 -0.71 -23.80
CA PHE A 251 -16.79 -1.49 -24.44
C PHE A 251 -18.22 -1.07 -24.04
N SER A 252 -18.39 -0.08 -23.17
CA SER A 252 -19.61 0.09 -22.42
C SER A 252 -20.25 1.48 -22.53
N GLY A 253 -21.35 1.54 -23.28
CA GLY A 253 -22.47 2.45 -22.98
C GLY A 253 -23.44 1.92 -21.92
N ALA A 254 -23.24 0.70 -21.39
CA ALA A 254 -24.25 -0.05 -20.62
C ALA A 254 -23.78 -0.60 -19.25
N ILE A 255 -22.53 -0.41 -18.84
CA ILE A 255 -22.07 -0.78 -17.48
C ILE A 255 -22.73 0.14 -16.47
N SER A 256 -23.27 -0.46 -15.41
CA SER A 256 -23.90 0.29 -14.32
C SER A 256 -22.88 1.24 -13.65
N PRO A 257 -23.32 2.41 -13.17
CA PRO A 257 -22.44 3.33 -12.43
C PRO A 257 -21.72 2.66 -11.25
N ARG A 258 -22.36 1.68 -10.60
CA ARG A 258 -21.79 0.89 -9.51
C ARG A 258 -20.59 0.07 -9.98
N ASN A 259 -20.71 -0.66 -11.09
CA ASN A 259 -19.62 -1.48 -11.62
C ASN A 259 -18.47 -0.62 -12.16
N MET A 260 -18.77 0.58 -12.68
CA MET A 260 -17.74 1.56 -13.04
C MET A 260 -16.89 2.01 -11.84
N VAL A 261 -17.50 2.22 -10.66
CA VAL A 261 -16.74 2.53 -9.44
C VAL A 261 -15.83 1.35 -9.07
N LYS A 262 -16.33 0.11 -9.10
CA LYS A 262 -15.52 -1.09 -8.81
C LYS A 262 -14.34 -1.19 -9.78
N ILE A 263 -14.57 -1.05 -11.08
CA ILE A 263 -13.53 -1.10 -12.12
C ILE A 263 -12.44 -0.05 -11.85
N ARG A 264 -12.80 1.22 -11.59
CA ARG A 264 -11.82 2.27 -11.27
C ARG A 264 -11.02 1.96 -10.01
N THR A 265 -11.63 1.36 -8.99
CA THR A 265 -10.92 0.93 -7.78
C THR A 265 -9.90 -0.17 -8.10
N PHE A 266 -10.25 -1.14 -8.96
CA PHE A 266 -9.30 -2.17 -9.40
C PHE A 266 -8.19 -1.61 -10.29
N GLU A 267 -8.49 -0.70 -11.22
CA GLU A 267 -7.49 0.02 -12.02
C GLU A 267 -6.48 0.73 -11.10
N ARG A 268 -6.98 1.45 -10.09
CA ARG A 268 -6.13 2.10 -9.08
C ARG A 268 -5.28 1.09 -8.31
N LEU A 269 -5.88 0.00 -7.83
CA LEU A 269 -5.18 -1.04 -7.09
C LEU A 269 -4.07 -1.69 -7.93
N ASN A 270 -4.35 -2.04 -9.19
CA ASN A 270 -3.35 -2.60 -10.10
C ASN A 270 -2.18 -1.62 -10.29
N ARG A 271 -2.47 -0.34 -10.55
CA ARG A 271 -1.44 0.70 -10.70
C ARG A 271 -0.55 0.79 -9.45
N LEU A 272 -1.16 0.80 -8.26
CA LEU A 272 -0.41 0.84 -7.00
C LEU A 272 0.43 -0.43 -6.77
N GLN A 273 -0.12 -1.60 -7.09
CA GLN A 273 0.61 -2.88 -7.00
C GLN A 273 1.75 -2.98 -8.02
N GLU A 274 1.64 -2.35 -9.18
CA GLU A 274 2.75 -2.23 -10.14
C GLU A 274 3.93 -1.46 -9.51
N GLY A 275 3.64 -0.47 -8.68
CA GLY A 275 4.61 0.25 -7.84
C GLY A 275 5.09 -0.52 -6.61
N GLY A 276 4.62 -1.76 -6.40
CA GLY A 276 5.04 -2.63 -5.29
C GLY A 276 4.22 -2.50 -4.01
N VAL A 277 3.05 -1.84 -4.04
CA VAL A 277 2.15 -1.79 -2.87
C VAL A 277 1.75 -3.20 -2.43
N VAL A 278 1.97 -3.49 -1.15
CA VAL A 278 1.65 -4.74 -0.48
C VAL A 278 0.23 -4.66 0.09
N LEU A 279 -0.67 -5.46 -0.49
CA LEU A 279 -2.05 -5.58 0.01
C LEU A 279 -2.11 -6.55 1.19
N GLN A 280 -3.04 -6.33 2.11
CA GLN A 280 -3.36 -7.28 3.19
C GLN A 280 -4.10 -8.52 2.70
N VAL A 281 -4.68 -8.44 1.51
CA VAL A 281 -5.54 -9.47 0.97
C VAL A 281 -4.73 -10.43 0.12
N ASP A 282 -5.03 -11.73 0.25
CA ASP A 282 -4.44 -12.76 -0.60
C ASP A 282 -4.60 -12.40 -2.08
N SER A 283 -3.49 -12.41 -2.81
CA SER A 283 -3.42 -12.21 -4.25
C SER A 283 -4.37 -13.14 -5.05
N SER A 284 -4.68 -14.33 -4.53
CA SER A 284 -5.63 -15.26 -5.14
C SER A 284 -7.07 -14.72 -5.04
N PHE A 285 -7.45 -14.24 -3.85
CA PHE A 285 -8.75 -13.67 -3.59
C PHE A 285 -8.97 -12.35 -4.33
N TYR A 286 -7.94 -11.50 -4.40
CA TYR A 286 -7.94 -10.28 -5.21
C TYR A 286 -8.25 -10.58 -6.67
N ARG A 287 -7.53 -11.55 -7.26
CA ARG A 287 -7.73 -11.98 -8.65
C ARG A 287 -9.13 -12.51 -8.89
N LEU A 288 -9.60 -13.40 -8.02
CA LEU A 288 -10.95 -13.97 -8.11
C LEU A 288 -12.01 -12.86 -8.10
N ARG A 289 -11.89 -11.89 -7.19
CA ARG A 289 -12.84 -10.76 -7.14
C ARG A 289 -12.80 -9.89 -8.39
N MET A 290 -11.61 -9.62 -8.90
CA MET A 290 -11.46 -8.83 -10.12
C MET A 290 -12.10 -9.54 -11.32
N ASP A 291 -11.82 -10.83 -11.52
CA ASP A 291 -12.41 -11.60 -12.62
C ASP A 291 -13.94 -11.70 -12.48
N LEU A 292 -14.47 -11.85 -11.26
CA LEU A 292 -15.91 -11.83 -11.02
C LEU A 292 -16.55 -10.50 -11.43
N ILE A 293 -15.93 -9.37 -11.12
CA ILE A 293 -16.46 -8.05 -11.44
C ILE A 293 -16.36 -7.75 -12.94
N ILE A 294 -15.28 -8.18 -13.59
CA ILE A 294 -15.15 -8.09 -15.05
C ILE A 294 -16.29 -8.90 -15.71
N ASN A 295 -16.48 -10.14 -15.30
CA ASN A 295 -17.53 -11.00 -15.86
C ASN A 295 -18.93 -10.45 -15.56
N GLU A 296 -19.16 -9.91 -14.36
CA GLU A 296 -20.43 -9.26 -13.99
C GLU A 296 -20.70 -8.02 -14.87
N ALA A 297 -19.67 -7.22 -15.15
CA ALA A 297 -19.77 -6.05 -16.02
C ALA A 297 -20.02 -6.41 -17.49
N LEU A 298 -19.51 -7.54 -17.96
CA LEU A 298 -19.65 -8.01 -19.35
C LEU A 298 -20.93 -8.81 -19.61
N LYS A 299 -21.52 -9.44 -18.59
CA LYS A 299 -22.73 -10.28 -18.72
C LYS A 299 -23.92 -9.60 -19.45
N PRO A 300 -24.25 -8.32 -19.22
CA PRO A 300 -25.31 -7.64 -19.95
C PRO A 300 -25.01 -7.49 -21.45
N ILE A 301 -23.73 -7.35 -21.81
CA ILE A 301 -23.27 -7.21 -23.20
C ILE A 301 -23.38 -8.55 -23.92
N GLU A 302 -22.94 -9.64 -23.29
CA GLU A 302 -23.10 -11.01 -23.83
C GLU A 302 -24.57 -11.34 -24.06
N SER A 303 -25.42 -11.03 -23.07
CA SER A 303 -26.87 -11.24 -23.17
C SER A 303 -27.51 -10.40 -24.28
N GLY A 304 -27.03 -9.16 -24.48
CA GLY A 304 -27.47 -8.27 -25.55
C GLY A 304 -27.03 -8.74 -26.94
N LEU A 305 -25.79 -9.21 -27.08
CA LEU A 305 -25.28 -9.77 -28.34
C LEU A 305 -26.02 -11.05 -28.74
N GLU A 306 -26.30 -11.95 -27.78
CA GLU A 306 -27.12 -13.13 -28.03
C GLU A 306 -28.54 -12.76 -28.47
N PHE A 307 -29.11 -11.68 -27.91
CA PHE A 307 -30.43 -11.20 -28.31
C PHE A 307 -30.43 -10.65 -29.74
N ILE A 308 -29.42 -9.86 -30.12
CA ILE A 308 -29.30 -9.31 -31.49
C ILE A 308 -29.11 -10.43 -32.51
N GLN A 309 -28.21 -11.38 -32.24
CA GLN A 309 -28.00 -12.54 -33.13
C GLN A 309 -29.27 -13.38 -33.30
N ARG A 310 -30.06 -13.56 -32.25
CA ARG A 310 -31.36 -14.25 -32.35
C ARG A 310 -32.41 -13.45 -33.12
N ASP A 311 -32.40 -12.12 -33.04
CA ASP A 311 -33.34 -11.27 -33.78
C ASP A 311 -33.00 -11.24 -35.28
N GLU A 312 -31.71 -11.16 -35.63
CA GLU A 312 -31.22 -11.25 -37.01
C GLU A 312 -31.55 -12.62 -37.62
N ALA A 313 -31.26 -13.71 -36.91
CA ALA A 313 -31.61 -15.06 -37.39
C ALA A 313 -33.13 -15.25 -37.57
N LYS A 314 -33.97 -14.60 -36.75
CA LYS A 314 -35.43 -14.63 -36.92
C LYS A 314 -35.90 -13.83 -38.13
N LYS A 315 -35.26 -12.71 -38.44
CA LYS A 315 -35.56 -11.90 -39.63
C LYS A 315 -35.19 -12.65 -40.91
N GLU A 316 -33.99 -13.24 -40.97
CA GLU A 316 -33.58 -14.06 -42.12
C GLU A 316 -34.55 -15.21 -42.38
N MET A 317 -35.00 -15.91 -41.33
CA MET A 317 -35.97 -16.99 -41.46
C MET A 317 -37.37 -16.49 -41.89
N GLN A 318 -37.77 -15.27 -41.53
CA GLN A 318 -39.04 -14.67 -42.00
C GLN A 318 -38.98 -14.24 -43.46
N ASP A 319 -37.83 -13.77 -43.93
CA ASP A 319 -37.61 -13.37 -45.31
C ASP A 319 -37.63 -14.60 -46.24
N GLU A 320 -36.98 -15.70 -45.86
CA GLU A 320 -37.05 -16.98 -46.60
C GLU A 320 -38.49 -17.51 -46.74
N ILE A 321 -39.27 -17.48 -45.65
CA ILE A 321 -40.69 -17.92 -45.67
C ILE A 321 -41.55 -17.00 -46.56
N SER A 322 -41.20 -15.71 -46.64
CA SER A 322 -41.93 -14.74 -47.47
C SER A 322 -41.63 -14.92 -48.96
N ASP A 323 -40.38 -15.23 -49.31
CA ASP A 323 -39.96 -15.49 -50.69
C ASP A 323 -40.55 -16.81 -51.24
N GLU A 324 -40.62 -17.88 -50.45
CA GLU A 324 -41.27 -19.14 -50.85
C GLU A 324 -42.77 -18.97 -51.14
N ARG A 325 -43.46 -18.12 -50.37
CA ARG A 325 -44.89 -17.81 -50.57
C ARG A 325 -45.17 -16.93 -51.78
N SER A 326 -44.17 -16.15 -52.25
CA SER A 326 -44.30 -15.33 -53.46
C SER A 326 -44.07 -16.13 -54.76
N SER A 327 -43.49 -17.32 -54.65
CA SER A 327 -43.10 -18.19 -55.77
C SER A 327 -44.11 -19.32 -56.07
N SER A 328 -45.19 -19.41 -55.28
CA SER A 328 -46.30 -20.39 -55.44
C SER A 328 -47.55 -19.70 -55.97
#